data_AF-A0ABD2ZN41-F1
#
_entry.id   AF-A0ABD2ZN41-F1
#
_cell.length_a   1.000
_cell.length_b   1.000
_cell.length_c   1.000
_cell.angle_alpha   90.00
_cell.angle_beta   90.00
_cell.angle_gamma   90.00
#
_symmetry.space_group_name_H-M   'P 1'
#
loop_
_entity.id
_entity.type
_entity.pdbx_description
1 polymer ?
#
loop_
_entity_poly.entity_id
_entity_poly.type
_entity_poly.pdbx_seq_one_letter_code
_entity_poly.pdbx_strand_id
1 'polypeptide(L)'
;MNRSSKATVAQLLDLGNLVLKNEGDTNSDQNYLWQNFDHPMDTLLQGKKLGWDFRIGLNRYLTSWKSADDPSPGEFSHGIDPGSCPQMVLRSGSIKQYRAGLYDLIQT
;
A
#
# COMPACT_ATOMS: atom_id res chain seq x y z
N MET A 1 30.54 11.67 -20.97
CA MET A 1 30.00 10.67 -20.02
C MET A 1 28.85 9.95 -20.68
N ASN A 2 29.01 8.68 -21.06
CA ASN A 2 27.92 7.91 -21.66
C ASN A 2 27.16 7.21 -20.54
N ARG A 3 26.01 7.75 -20.10
CA ARG A 3 25.13 7.04 -19.16
C ARG A 3 24.38 6.00 -19.98
N SER A 4 24.85 4.76 -19.95
CA SER A 4 24.02 3.63 -20.38
C SER A 4 22.81 3.56 -19.44
N SER A 5 21.65 4.00 -19.92
CA SER A 5 20.38 3.83 -19.21
C SER A 5 19.94 2.39 -19.42
N LYS A 6 19.74 1.66 -18.33
CA LYS A 6 19.04 0.38 -18.40
C LYS A 6 17.60 0.64 -18.83
N ALA A 7 17.03 -0.22 -19.66
CA ALA A 7 15.62 -0.13 -20.00
C ALA A 7 14.78 -0.36 -18.74
N THR A 8 13.65 0.34 -18.62
CA THR A 8 12.69 0.10 -17.53
C THR A 8 11.59 -0.82 -18.03
N VAL A 9 11.29 -1.85 -17.26
CA VAL A 9 10.26 -2.85 -17.58
C VAL A 9 9.15 -2.83 -16.55
N ALA A 10 7.92 -3.03 -17.02
CA ALA A 10 6.75 -3.27 -16.19
C ALA A 10 6.50 -4.78 -16.09
N GLN A 11 6.36 -5.29 -14.87
CA GLN A 11 6.12 -6.71 -14.62
C GLN A 11 4.98 -6.88 -13.62
N LEU A 12 4.00 -7.72 -13.96
CA LEU A 12 2.97 -8.19 -13.02
C LEU A 12 3.47 -9.49 -12.36
N LEU A 13 3.60 -9.49 -11.04
CA LEU A 13 3.98 -10.66 -10.24
C LEU A 13 2.75 -11.51 -9.88
N ASP A 14 2.97 -12.76 -9.49
CA ASP A 14 1.91 -13.77 -9.25
C ASP A 14 0.88 -13.33 -8.21
N LEU A 15 1.28 -12.55 -7.20
CA LEU A 15 0.38 -12.02 -6.17
C LEU A 15 -0.38 -10.74 -6.60
N GLY A 16 -0.26 -10.33 -7.87
CA GLY A 16 -0.91 -9.12 -8.40
C GLY A 16 -0.15 -7.82 -8.10
N ASN A 17 1.11 -7.92 -7.66
CA ASN A 17 1.98 -6.77 -7.51
C ASN A 17 2.53 -6.36 -8.88
N LEU A 18 2.10 -5.20 -9.37
CA LEU A 18 2.62 -4.59 -10.60
C LEU A 18 3.82 -3.73 -10.22
N VAL A 19 5.00 -4.06 -10.74
CA VAL A 19 6.27 -3.41 -10.41
C VAL A 19 6.91 -2.78 -11.64
N LEU A 20 7.59 -1.66 -11.44
CA LEU A 20 8.53 -1.08 -12.40
C LEU A 20 9.96 -1.34 -11.90
N LYS A 21 10.82 -1.88 -12.76
CA LYS A 21 12.22 -2.16 -12.43
C LYS A 21 13.14 -2.00 -13.63
N ASN A 22 14.45 -1.92 -13.39
CA ASN A 22 15.42 -1.92 -14.47
C ASN A 22 15.57 -3.33 -15.07
N GLU A 23 15.80 -3.37 -16.38
CA GLU A 23 16.11 -4.59 -17.10
C GLU A 23 17.39 -5.24 -16.53
N GLY A 24 17.33 -6.57 -16.33
CA GLY A 24 18.41 -7.34 -15.73
C GLY A 24 18.47 -7.32 -14.20
N ASP A 25 17.61 -6.57 -13.50
CA ASP A 25 17.47 -6.73 -12.04
C ASP A 25 16.69 -8.02 -11.73
N THR A 26 17.45 -9.05 -11.37
CA THR A 26 16.95 -10.35 -10.88
C THR A 26 16.82 -10.41 -9.36
N ASN A 27 17.35 -9.42 -8.63
CA ASN A 27 17.17 -9.36 -7.18
C ASN A 27 15.72 -9.02 -6.85
N SER A 28 15.01 -10.05 -6.43
CA SER A 28 13.63 -10.03 -5.95
C SER A 28 13.52 -9.11 -4.73
N ASP A 29 12.63 -8.12 -4.85
CA ASP A 29 11.98 -7.39 -3.75
C ASP A 29 12.65 -6.15 -3.15
N GLN A 30 13.83 -5.71 -3.59
CA GLN A 30 14.47 -4.51 -3.03
C GLN A 30 14.77 -3.36 -4.01
N ASN A 31 14.71 -3.60 -5.32
CA ASN A 31 15.11 -2.60 -6.34
C ASN A 31 13.95 -2.15 -7.24
N TYR A 32 12.71 -2.23 -6.77
CA TYR A 32 11.59 -1.68 -7.51
C TYR A 32 11.66 -0.15 -7.52
N LEU A 33 11.55 0.44 -8.71
CA LEU A 33 11.41 1.89 -8.90
C LEU A 33 10.02 2.35 -8.45
N TRP A 34 9.03 1.46 -8.60
CA TRP A 34 7.64 1.68 -8.21
C TRP A 34 6.93 0.34 -8.07
N GLN A 35 5.90 0.27 -7.21
CA GLN A 35 4.99 -0.86 -7.13
C GLN A 35 3.56 -0.44 -6.75
N ASN A 36 2.55 -1.10 -7.31
CA ASN A 36 1.15 -0.79 -6.98
C ASN A 36 0.77 -1.21 -5.54
N PHE A 37 1.56 -2.07 -4.89
CA PHE A 37 1.35 -2.46 -3.49
C PHE A 37 1.64 -1.32 -2.50
N ASP A 38 2.40 -0.31 -2.92
CA ASP A 38 2.64 0.91 -2.13
C ASP A 38 1.51 1.93 -2.24
N HIS A 39 0.60 1.76 -3.19
CA HIS A 39 -0.54 2.64 -3.46
C HIS A 39 -1.84 1.82 -3.55
N PRO A 40 -2.29 1.20 -2.45
CA PRO A 40 -3.51 0.43 -2.46
C PRO A 40 -4.75 1.32 -2.67
N MET A 41 -5.77 0.77 -3.34
CA MET A 41 -7.08 1.41 -3.53
C MET A 41 -8.01 0.98 -2.39
N ASP A 42 -9.12 0.30 -2.69
CA ASP A 42 -10.11 -0.17 -1.72
C ASP A 42 -9.82 -1.58 -1.18
N THR A 43 -8.96 -2.33 -1.87
CA THR A 43 -8.74 -3.77 -1.62
C THR A 43 -7.33 -4.08 -1.11
N LEU A 44 -7.27 -4.87 -0.03
CA LEU A 44 -6.03 -5.44 0.49
C LEU A 44 -5.81 -6.87 -0.06
N LEU A 45 -4.89 -6.98 -1.02
CA LEU A 45 -4.42 -8.28 -1.54
C LEU A 45 -3.36 -8.91 -0.64
N GLN A 46 -3.21 -10.23 -0.72
CA GLN A 46 -2.15 -10.95 -0.01
C GLN A 46 -0.77 -10.39 -0.40
N GLY A 47 0.07 -10.13 0.61
CA GLY A 47 1.40 -9.54 0.43
C GLY A 47 1.42 -8.00 0.38
N LYS A 48 0.27 -7.32 0.26
CA LYS A 48 0.20 -5.86 0.49
C LYS A 48 0.41 -5.56 1.98
N LYS A 49 1.01 -4.40 2.25
CA LYS A 49 1.25 -3.91 3.62
C LYS A 49 0.28 -2.77 3.92
N LEU A 50 -0.26 -2.75 5.13
CA LEU A 50 -1.07 -1.64 5.65
C LEU A 50 -0.27 -0.90 6.74
N GLY A 51 -0.41 0.42 6.79
CA GLY A 51 0.24 1.29 7.76
C GLY A 51 1.51 1.98 7.26
N TRP A 52 2.28 2.50 8.23
CA TRP A 52 3.43 3.35 7.98
C TRP A 52 4.71 2.57 7.70
N ASP A 53 5.37 2.90 6.60
CA ASP A 53 6.79 2.67 6.41
C ASP A 53 7.54 3.96 6.74
N PHE A 54 7.99 4.06 7.99
CA PHE A 54 8.66 5.24 8.52
C PHE A 54 10.03 5.49 7.87
N ARG A 55 10.65 4.49 7.22
CA ARG A 55 11.93 4.66 6.52
C ARG A 55 11.79 5.58 5.30
N ILE A 56 10.65 5.47 4.60
CA ILE A 56 10.37 6.25 3.38
C ILE A 56 9.25 7.27 3.58
N GLY A 57 8.67 7.36 4.78
CA GLY A 57 7.57 8.28 5.10
C GLY A 57 6.25 7.97 4.41
N LEU A 58 6.03 6.71 4.01
CA LEU A 58 4.84 6.29 3.26
C LEU A 58 3.78 5.68 4.19
N ASN A 59 2.57 6.22 4.17
CA ASN A 59 1.42 5.62 4.84
C ASN A 59 0.56 4.86 3.81
N ARG A 60 0.44 3.54 3.97
CA ARG A 60 -0.43 2.70 3.15
C ARG A 60 -1.77 2.50 3.85
N TYR A 61 -2.85 2.91 3.23
CA TYR A 61 -4.21 2.75 3.74
C TYR A 61 -5.17 2.53 2.58
N LEU A 62 -6.30 1.88 2.85
CA LEU A 62 -7.34 1.68 1.86
C LEU A 62 -8.26 2.89 1.79
N THR A 63 -8.75 3.21 0.61
CA THR A 63 -9.79 4.23 0.39
C THR A 63 -10.93 3.60 -0.35
N SER A 64 -12.17 3.79 0.13
CA SER A 64 -13.35 3.24 -0.54
C SER A 64 -13.51 3.84 -1.93
N TRP A 65 -14.25 3.17 -2.79
CA TRP A 65 -14.83 3.81 -3.96
C TRP A 65 -15.89 4.83 -3.55
N LYS A 66 -16.16 5.77 -4.45
CA LYS A 66 -17.20 6.79 -4.25
C LYS A 66 -18.60 6.19 -4.39
N SER A 67 -18.77 5.23 -5.29
CA SER A 67 -19.98 4.40 -5.42
C SER A 67 -19.63 3.06 -6.08
N ALA A 68 -20.61 2.17 -6.23
CA ALA A 68 -20.39 0.88 -6.89
C ALA A 68 -19.92 1.00 -8.35
N ASP A 69 -20.32 2.08 -9.03
CA ASP A 69 -20.01 2.33 -10.45
C ASP A 69 -18.90 3.39 -10.65
N ASP A 70 -18.46 4.06 -9.58
CA ASP A 70 -17.45 5.12 -9.61
C ASP A 70 -16.24 4.75 -8.72
N PRO A 71 -15.15 4.24 -9.31
CA PRO A 71 -13.96 3.83 -8.57
C PRO A 71 -13.09 4.99 -8.10
N SER A 72 -13.52 6.25 -8.29
CA SER A 72 -12.82 7.39 -7.72
C SER A 72 -12.82 7.33 -6.17
N PRO A 73 -11.86 8.00 -5.50
CA PRO A 73 -11.77 8.00 -4.05
C PRO A 73 -13.07 8.48 -3.38
N GLY A 74 -13.64 7.62 -2.55
CA GLY A 74 -14.81 7.90 -1.73
C GLY A 74 -14.47 8.49 -0.36
N GLU A 75 -15.47 8.58 0.51
CA GLU A 75 -15.33 9.26 1.80
C GLU A 75 -14.66 8.42 2.89
N PHE A 76 -14.64 7.09 2.74
CA PHE A 76 -14.16 6.19 3.77
C PHE A 76 -12.71 5.77 3.54
N SER A 77 -11.92 5.73 4.62
CA SER A 77 -10.56 5.21 4.60
C SER A 77 -10.32 4.23 5.74
N HIS A 78 -9.54 3.18 5.47
CA HIS A 78 -9.19 2.15 6.44
C HIS A 78 -7.67 1.99 6.53
N GLY A 79 -7.10 2.19 7.71
CA GLY A 79 -5.65 2.16 7.88
C GLY A 79 -5.22 2.11 9.33
N ILE A 80 -3.90 2.20 9.55
CA ILE A 80 -3.30 2.19 10.90
C ILE A 80 -3.08 3.62 11.36
N ASP A 81 -3.61 3.95 12.53
CA ASP A 81 -3.30 5.18 13.26
C ASP A 81 -2.00 5.00 14.07
N PRO A 82 -0.93 5.76 13.82
CA PRO A 82 0.37 5.59 14.47
C PRO A 82 0.47 6.28 15.84
N GLY A 83 -0.65 6.55 16.52
CA GLY A 83 -0.65 7.15 17.86
C GLY A 83 0.18 6.36 18.89
N SER A 84 0.12 6.74 20.17
CA SER A 84 0.88 6.08 21.24
C SER A 84 0.68 4.56 21.32
N CYS A 85 -0.45 4.06 20.81
CA CYS A 85 -0.66 2.66 20.54
C CYS A 85 -1.27 2.49 19.14
N PRO A 86 -0.58 1.80 18.20
CA PRO A 86 -1.09 1.60 16.86
C PRO A 86 -2.42 0.86 16.84
N GLN A 87 -3.40 1.41 16.11
CA GLN A 87 -4.74 0.83 16.02
C GLN A 87 -5.24 0.87 14.59
N MET A 88 -5.95 -0.18 14.19
CA MET A 88 -6.63 -0.21 12.90
C MET A 88 -7.99 0.49 13.01
N VAL A 89 -8.25 1.38 12.06
CA VAL A 89 -9.30 2.38 12.19
C VAL A 89 -9.97 2.66 10.85
N LEU A 90 -11.29 2.80 10.90
CA LEU A 90 -12.10 3.29 9.78
C LEU A 90 -12.43 4.76 10.02
N ARG A 91 -12.20 5.61 9.01
CA ARG A 91 -12.54 7.03 9.03
C ARG A 91 -13.51 7.38 7.92
N SER A 92 -14.32 8.41 8.17
CA SER A 92 -15.05 9.18 7.16
C SER A 92 -14.42 10.57 7.13
N GLY A 93 -13.62 10.87 6.09
CA GLY A 93 -12.73 12.03 6.11
C GLY A 93 -11.80 12.03 7.33
N SER A 94 -11.87 13.08 8.14
CA SER A 94 -11.05 13.23 9.36
C SER A 94 -11.65 12.54 10.61
N ILE A 95 -12.88 12.05 10.54
CA ILE A 95 -13.63 11.54 11.70
C ILE A 95 -13.46 10.03 11.81
N LYS A 96 -13.01 9.53 12.97
CA LYS A 96 -12.94 8.08 13.25
C LYS A 96 -14.34 7.54 13.51
N GLN A 97 -14.78 6.61 12.67
CA GLN A 97 -16.09 5.96 12.77
C GLN A 97 -16.01 4.66 13.57
N TYR A 98 -14.94 3.89 13.34
CA TYR A 98 -14.74 2.60 13.99
C TYR A 98 -13.27 2.38 14.35
N ARG A 99 -13.05 1.66 15.46
CA ARG A 99 -11.75 1.18 15.91
C ARG A 99 -11.84 -0.33 16.06
N ALA A 100 -11.01 -1.06 15.34
CA ALA A 100 -10.91 -2.52 15.49
C ALA A 100 -10.34 -2.91 16.87
N GLY A 101 -9.67 -1.97 17.54
CA GLY A 101 -8.99 -2.19 18.80
C GLY A 101 -7.49 -2.35 18.61
N LEU A 102 -6.84 -2.81 19.67
CA LEU A 102 -5.43 -3.20 19.64
C LEU A 102 -5.29 -4.48 18.83
N TYR A 103 -4.20 -4.60 18.09
CA TYR A 103 -3.76 -5.92 17.66
C TYR A 103 -3.30 -6.65 18.92
N ASP A 104 -4.14 -7.52 19.48
CA ASP A 104 -3.66 -8.54 20.40
C ASP A 104 -2.74 -9.48 19.60
N LEU A 105 -1.51 -9.67 20.08
CA LEU A 105 -0.47 -10.53 19.49
C LEU A 105 -0.85 -12.01 19.58
N ILE A 106 -2.02 -12.41 19.09
CA ILE A 106 -2.33 -13.81 18.86
C ILE A 106 -1.65 -14.20 17.56
N GLN A 107 -0.55 -14.95 17.72
CA GLN A 107 0.29 -15.46 16.63
C GLN A 107 -0.54 -16.14 15.54
N THR A 108 -0.24 -15.80 14.28
CA THR A 108 -0.35 -16.69 13.12
C THR A 108 0.81 -16.41 12.19
#